data_AF-A0A645DYD0-F1
#
_entry.id   AF-A0A645DYD0-F1
#
_cell.length_a   1.000
_cell.length_b   1.000
_cell.length_c   1.000
_cell.angle_alpha   90.00
_cell.angle_beta   90.00
_cell.angle_gamma   90.00
#
_symmetry.space_group_name_H-M   'P 1'
#
loop_
_entity.id
_entity.type
_entity.pdbx_description
1 polymer ?
#
loop_
_entity_poly.entity_id
_entity_poly.type
_entity_poly.pdbx_seq_one_letter_code
_entity_poly.pdbx_strand_id
1 'polypeptide(L)'
;MLSKAREKGIPFLLPADNLAAAEFSADSKPVLVTGNIPDSLMGMDIGPKTIEVFTKALSGAGTIIWNGPMGVFEFPAFAQGTKAIARAMAESGAVTIIGGGDSAAAVEQLGFADKITHISTGGGASLEFLEGLELPGDACLLDK
;
A
#
# COMPACT_ATOMS: atom_id res chain seq x y z
N MET A 1 -7.24 -12.73 -12.01
CA MET A 1 -6.04 -12.63 -11.14
C MET A 1 -6.07 -13.62 -9.99
N LEU A 2 -7.14 -13.66 -9.18
CA LEU A 2 -7.25 -14.55 -8.01
C LEU A 2 -6.99 -16.03 -8.32
N SER A 3 -7.58 -16.57 -9.39
CA SER A 3 -7.33 -17.97 -9.80
C SER A 3 -5.86 -18.23 -10.12
N LYS A 4 -5.22 -17.34 -10.88
CA LYS A 4 -3.78 -17.43 -11.21
C LYS A 4 -2.89 -17.38 -9.97
N ALA A 5 -3.22 -16.52 -9.00
CA ALA A 5 -2.48 -16.46 -7.73
C ALA A 5 -2.59 -17.79 -6.96
N ARG A 6 -3.80 -18.35 -6.88
CA ARG A 6 -4.06 -19.66 -6.25
C ARG A 6 -3.30 -20.79 -6.94
N GLU A 7 -3.34 -20.85 -8.27
CA GLU A 7 -2.61 -21.84 -9.07
C GLU A 7 -1.09 -21.79 -8.84
N LYS A 8 -0.54 -20.58 -8.65
CA LYS A 8 0.88 -20.37 -8.36
C LYS A 8 1.23 -20.48 -6.87
N GLY A 9 0.28 -20.78 -5.99
CA GLY A 9 0.50 -20.84 -4.54
C GLY A 9 0.89 -19.49 -3.93
N ILE A 10 0.60 -18.38 -4.60
CA ILE A 10 0.90 -17.02 -4.11
C ILE A 10 -0.19 -16.62 -3.11
N PRO A 11 0.17 -16.32 -1.85
CA PRO A 11 -0.78 -15.77 -0.89
C PRO A 11 -1.37 -14.47 -1.42
N PHE A 12 -2.68 -14.42 -1.61
CA PHE A 12 -3.39 -13.24 -2.05
C PHE A 12 -4.33 -12.79 -0.93
N LEU A 13 -3.95 -11.70 -0.24
CA LEU A 13 -4.67 -11.20 0.92
C LEU A 13 -5.66 -10.11 0.50
N LEU A 14 -6.91 -10.27 0.90
CA LEU A 14 -7.97 -9.28 0.73
C LEU A 14 -8.40 -8.74 2.10
N PRO A 15 -8.87 -7.49 2.19
CA PRO A 15 -9.42 -6.96 3.43
C PRO A 15 -10.56 -7.83 3.99
N ALA A 16 -10.44 -8.20 5.27
CA ALA A 16 -11.49 -8.92 6.01
C ALA A 16 -12.51 -7.94 6.64
N ASP A 17 -12.08 -6.70 6.83
CA ASP A 17 -12.85 -5.58 7.38
C ASP A 17 -12.33 -4.25 6.80
N ASN A 18 -13.20 -3.25 6.78
CA ASN A 18 -12.93 -1.94 6.19
C ASN A 18 -13.51 -0.84 7.08
N LEU A 19 -12.90 0.33 7.06
CA LEU A 19 -13.54 1.56 7.51
C LEU A 19 -14.24 2.19 6.32
N ALA A 20 -15.51 2.51 6.49
CA ALA A 20 -16.35 3.10 5.46
C ALA A 20 -17.02 4.39 5.94
N ALA A 21 -17.49 5.19 5.00
CA ALA A 21 -18.20 6.44 5.28
C ALA A 21 -19.37 6.63 4.31
N ALA A 22 -20.37 7.42 4.70
CA ALA A 22 -21.47 7.80 3.81
C ALA A 22 -21.05 8.86 2.78
N GLU A 23 -20.02 9.66 3.10
CA GLU A 23 -19.53 10.76 2.27
C GLU A 23 -18.00 10.76 2.21
N PHE A 24 -17.45 11.14 1.06
CA PHE A 24 -16.01 11.36 0.89
C PHE A 24 -15.62 12.72 1.49
N SER A 25 -15.36 12.74 2.80
CA SER A 25 -15.02 13.97 3.54
C SER A 25 -14.11 13.66 4.72
N ALA A 26 -13.26 14.62 5.08
CA ALA A 26 -12.41 14.56 6.27
C ALA A 26 -13.23 14.52 7.58
N ASP A 27 -14.45 15.08 7.57
CA ASP A 27 -15.35 15.14 8.73
C ASP A 27 -16.27 13.90 8.85
N SER A 28 -16.20 13.00 7.89
CA SER A 28 -17.02 11.79 7.88
C SER A 28 -16.68 10.88 9.05
N LYS A 29 -17.72 10.35 9.70
CA LYS A 29 -17.55 9.38 10.79
C LYS A 29 -17.25 7.99 10.22
N PRO A 30 -16.13 7.35 10.61
CA PRO A 30 -15.80 6.01 10.15
C PRO A 30 -16.79 4.99 10.73
N VAL A 31 -17.27 4.09 9.87
CA VAL A 31 -18.10 2.94 10.21
C VAL A 31 -17.28 1.69 9.89
N LEU A 32 -17.05 0.84 10.90
CA LEU A 32 -16.41 -0.45 10.69
C LEU A 32 -17.39 -1.40 9.99
N VAL A 33 -16.98 -1.96 8.86
CA VAL A 33 -17.77 -2.90 8.07
C VAL A 33 -16.99 -4.18 7.84
N THR A 34 -17.65 -5.31 8.09
CA THR A 34 -17.13 -6.66 7.80
C THR A 34 -17.92 -7.27 6.65
N GLY A 35 -17.23 -7.86 5.67
CA GLY A 35 -17.88 -8.42 4.48
C GLY A 35 -18.22 -7.33 3.46
N ASN A 36 -19.44 -7.39 2.90
CA ASN A 36 -19.86 -6.46 1.85
C ASN A 36 -20.16 -5.08 2.43
N ILE A 37 -19.61 -4.05 1.81
CA ILE A 37 -19.91 -2.66 2.13
C ILE A 37 -21.33 -2.34 1.63
N PRO A 38 -22.23 -1.83 2.49
CA PRO A 38 -23.56 -1.39 2.06
C PRO A 38 -23.49 -0.31 0.98
N ASP A 39 -24.45 -0.30 0.04
CA ASP A 39 -24.49 0.67 -1.08
C ASP A 39 -24.52 2.15 -0.62
N SER A 40 -24.98 2.41 0.60
CA SER A 40 -25.00 3.75 1.20
C SER A 40 -23.65 4.20 1.77
N LEU A 41 -22.63 3.35 1.73
CA LEU A 41 -21.31 3.60 2.28
C LEU A 41 -20.25 3.34 1.20
N MET A 42 -19.09 3.98 1.34
CA MET A 42 -17.90 3.73 0.53
C MET A 42 -16.73 3.34 1.43
N GLY A 43 -15.93 2.37 1.01
CA GLY A 43 -14.70 1.99 1.70
C GLY A 43 -13.67 3.10 1.59
N MET A 44 -13.11 3.51 2.73
CA MET A 44 -12.19 4.65 2.83
C MET A 44 -10.83 4.24 3.41
N ASP A 45 -10.76 3.18 4.21
CA ASP A 45 -9.52 2.60 4.74
C ASP A 45 -9.74 1.12 5.09
N ILE A 46 -8.66 0.38 5.33
CA ILE A 46 -8.73 -0.99 5.85
C ILE A 46 -9.07 -1.00 7.35
N GLY A 47 -9.77 -2.04 7.80
CA GLY A 47 -10.11 -2.21 9.21
C GLY A 47 -8.99 -2.83 10.05
N PRO A 48 -9.14 -2.83 11.39
CA PRO A 48 -8.12 -3.31 12.33
C PRO A 48 -7.73 -4.78 12.11
N LYS A 49 -8.67 -5.66 11.74
CA LYS A 49 -8.36 -7.08 11.49
C LYS A 49 -7.50 -7.24 10.23
N THR A 50 -7.79 -6.46 9.19
CA THR A 50 -7.00 -6.43 7.96
C THR A 50 -5.60 -5.90 8.22
N ILE A 51 -5.47 -4.84 9.02
CA ILE A 51 -4.17 -4.31 9.46
C ILE A 51 -3.35 -5.41 10.13
N GLU A 52 -3.91 -6.14 11.09
CA GLU A 52 -3.22 -7.25 11.78
C GLU A 52 -2.72 -8.31 10.78
N VAL A 53 -3.59 -8.76 9.88
CA VAL A 53 -3.24 -9.79 8.89
C VAL A 53 -2.15 -9.31 7.94
N PHE A 54 -2.24 -8.06 7.46
CA PHE A 54 -1.30 -7.54 6.47
C PHE A 54 0.07 -7.28 7.10
N THR A 55 0.12 -6.64 8.28
CA THR A 55 1.38 -6.43 9.01
C THR A 55 2.06 -7.75 9.37
N LYS A 56 1.29 -8.79 9.73
CA LYS A 56 1.82 -10.14 9.95
C LYS A 56 2.42 -10.75 8.68
N ALA A 57 1.84 -10.50 7.51
CA ALA A 57 2.38 -10.99 6.24
C ALA A 57 3.68 -10.29 5.84
N LEU A 58 3.89 -9.05 6.28
CA LEU A 58 5.16 -8.33 6.10
C LEU A 58 6.27 -8.85 7.02
N SER A 59 5.92 -9.44 8.16
CA SER A 59 6.88 -9.98 9.11
C SER A 59 7.71 -11.11 8.50
N GLY A 60 9.03 -10.96 8.51
CA GLY A 60 9.97 -11.94 7.98
C GLY A 60 10.17 -11.90 6.46
N ALA A 61 9.53 -10.95 5.76
CA ALA A 61 9.85 -10.70 4.36
C ALA A 61 11.30 -10.19 4.22
N GLY A 62 12.04 -10.69 3.23
CA GLY A 62 13.38 -10.17 2.92
C GLY A 62 13.35 -8.86 2.11
N THR A 63 12.30 -8.69 1.29
CA THR A 63 12.08 -7.51 0.45
C THR A 63 10.59 -7.18 0.43
N ILE A 64 10.26 -5.89 0.52
CA ILE A 64 8.89 -5.38 0.46
C ILE A 64 8.84 -4.24 -0.57
N ILE A 65 7.94 -4.37 -1.55
CA ILE A 65 7.64 -3.31 -2.52
C ILE A 65 6.24 -2.77 -2.19
N TRP A 66 6.12 -1.46 -2.03
CA TRP A 66 4.84 -0.81 -1.73
C TRP A 66 4.54 0.31 -2.73
N ASN A 67 3.39 0.20 -3.39
CA ASN A 67 2.93 1.10 -4.44
C ASN A 67 1.43 1.35 -4.30
N GLY A 68 1.06 2.30 -3.45
CA GLY A 68 -0.30 2.77 -3.20
C GLY A 68 -0.69 2.66 -1.70
N PRO A 69 -1.22 3.74 -1.09
CA PRO A 69 -1.71 3.70 0.28
C PRO A 69 -2.88 2.71 0.47
N MET A 70 -3.22 2.41 1.73
CA MET A 70 -4.31 1.46 2.05
C MET A 70 -5.70 2.10 2.08
N GLY A 71 -5.73 3.43 2.19
CA GLY A 71 -6.93 4.24 2.35
C GLY A 71 -6.64 5.71 2.07
N VAL A 72 -7.65 6.55 2.29
CA VAL A 72 -7.60 8.01 2.11
C VAL A 72 -6.84 8.66 3.26
N PHE A 73 -5.52 8.49 3.26
CA PHE A 73 -4.63 8.82 4.38
C PHE A 73 -4.54 10.32 4.67
N GLU A 74 -4.97 11.16 3.74
CA GLU A 74 -5.13 12.60 3.90
C GLU A 74 -6.20 12.94 4.94
N PHE A 75 -7.14 12.03 5.20
CA PHE A 75 -8.16 12.18 6.24
C PHE A 75 -7.73 11.43 7.50
N PRO A 76 -7.51 12.11 8.65
CA PRO A 76 -6.98 11.47 9.86
C PRO A 76 -7.79 10.26 10.36
N ALA A 77 -9.11 10.24 10.12
CA ALA A 77 -10.00 9.14 10.47
C ALA A 77 -9.82 7.88 9.58
N PHE A 78 -9.17 8.02 8.42
CA PHE A 78 -9.00 6.99 7.39
C PHE A 78 -7.51 6.78 7.01
N ALA A 79 -6.60 7.15 7.91
CA ALA A 79 -5.14 7.05 7.72
C ALA A 79 -4.49 5.88 8.46
N GLN A 80 -5.25 5.13 9.27
CA GLN A 80 -4.68 4.15 10.20
C GLN A 80 -4.12 2.94 9.45
N GLY A 81 -4.79 2.47 8.40
CA GLY A 81 -4.30 1.39 7.56
C GLY A 81 -2.97 1.72 6.91
N THR A 82 -2.91 2.86 6.22
CA THR A 82 -1.67 3.36 5.58
C THR A 82 -0.55 3.53 6.60
N LYS A 83 -0.87 4.10 7.78
CA LYS A 83 0.11 4.28 8.86
C LYS A 83 0.65 2.97 9.41
N ALA A 84 -0.21 1.96 9.57
CA ALA A 84 0.21 0.67 10.08
C ALA A 84 1.14 -0.07 9.10
N ILE A 85 0.85 -0.01 7.80
CA ILE A 85 1.71 -0.60 6.77
C ILE A 85 3.04 0.13 6.67
N ALA A 86 3.04 1.47 6.61
CA ALA A 86 4.26 2.27 6.59
C ALA A 86 5.16 1.96 7.80
N ARG A 87 4.57 1.88 8.99
CA ARG A 87 5.29 1.50 10.21
C ARG A 87 5.85 0.09 10.14
N ALA A 88 5.04 -0.90 9.72
CA ALA A 88 5.47 -2.28 9.64
C ALA A 88 6.63 -2.45 8.65
N MET A 89 6.61 -1.73 7.53
CA MET A 89 7.74 -1.68 6.59
C MET A 89 8.99 -1.09 7.25
N ALA A 90 8.87 0.09 7.87
CA ALA A 90 9.96 0.79 8.54
C ALA A 90 10.59 -0.03 9.69
N GLU A 91 9.84 -0.94 10.31
CA GLU A 91 10.29 -1.80 11.41
C GLU A 91 10.64 -3.24 10.96
N SER A 92 10.47 -3.57 9.67
CA SER A 92 10.58 -4.96 9.17
C SER A 92 12.01 -5.52 9.13
N GLY A 93 13.02 -4.66 9.00
CA GLY A 93 14.40 -5.06 8.68
C GLY A 93 14.60 -5.58 7.25
N ALA A 94 13.56 -5.54 6.41
CA ALA A 94 13.61 -5.91 5.00
C ALA A 94 14.22 -4.81 4.14
N VAL A 95 14.62 -5.16 2.91
CA VAL A 95 14.80 -4.15 1.85
C VAL A 95 13.42 -3.60 1.48
N THR A 96 13.19 -2.31 1.74
CA THR A 96 11.89 -1.67 1.49
C THR A 96 11.96 -0.68 0.32
N ILE A 97 11.05 -0.83 -0.64
CA ILE A 97 11.01 -0.05 -1.88
C ILE A 97 9.65 0.61 -2.01
N ILE A 98 9.63 1.94 -2.15
CA ILE A 98 8.43 2.73 -2.44
C ILE A 98 8.41 3.08 -3.93
N GLY A 99 7.35 2.66 -4.64
CA GLY A 99 7.26 2.77 -6.10
C GLY A 99 6.46 3.96 -6.64
N GLY A 100 5.66 4.63 -5.81
CA GLY A 100 4.69 5.64 -6.29
C GLY A 100 4.67 6.91 -5.45
N GLY A 101 4.26 8.02 -6.09
CA GLY A 101 4.22 9.35 -5.48
C GLY A 101 3.34 9.42 -4.22
N ASP A 102 2.17 8.78 -4.23
CA ASP A 102 1.27 8.79 -3.07
C ASP A 102 1.83 8.01 -1.89
N SER A 103 2.46 6.86 -2.13
CA SER A 103 3.16 6.11 -1.08
C SER A 103 4.37 6.86 -0.55
N ALA A 104 5.10 7.59 -1.41
CA ALA A 104 6.20 8.44 -1.00
C ALA A 104 5.70 9.59 -0.09
N ALA A 105 4.60 10.25 -0.49
CA ALA A 105 3.95 11.28 0.32
C ALA A 105 3.46 10.72 1.67
N ALA A 106 2.89 9.51 1.68
CA ALA A 106 2.43 8.87 2.90
C ALA A 106 3.58 8.60 3.89
N VAL A 107 4.70 8.00 3.45
CA VAL A 107 5.84 7.75 4.36
C VAL A 107 6.49 9.02 4.87
N GLU A 108 6.51 10.09 4.06
CA GLU A 108 7.02 11.40 4.45
C GLU A 108 6.13 12.03 5.53
N GLN A 109 4.83 12.17 5.26
CA GLN A 109 3.88 12.77 6.20
C GLN A 109 3.80 12.03 7.54
N LEU A 110 4.01 10.71 7.50
CA LEU A 110 3.97 9.86 8.68
C LEU A 110 5.32 9.75 9.42
N GLY A 111 6.39 10.37 8.89
CA GLY A 111 7.71 10.41 9.53
C GLY A 111 8.49 9.09 9.46
N PHE A 112 8.27 8.30 8.40
CA PHE A 112 8.93 7.02 8.18
C PHE A 112 9.96 7.04 7.04
N ALA A 113 10.08 8.13 6.28
CA ALA A 113 10.94 8.22 5.09
C ALA A 113 12.39 7.78 5.35
N ASP A 114 13.01 8.25 6.44
CA ASP A 114 14.40 7.91 6.81
C ASP A 114 14.63 6.42 7.12
N LYS A 115 13.55 5.65 7.33
CA LYS A 115 13.59 4.21 7.64
C LYS A 115 13.29 3.33 6.43
N ILE A 116 12.97 3.92 5.29
CA ILE A 116 12.74 3.21 4.04
C ILE A 116 14.08 3.07 3.30
N THR A 117 14.35 1.87 2.75
CA THR A 117 15.62 1.59 2.06
C THR A 117 15.73 2.37 0.75
N HIS A 118 14.65 2.44 -0.02
CA HIS A 118 14.61 3.21 -1.26
C HIS A 118 13.24 3.84 -1.49
N ILE A 119 13.22 5.13 -1.74
CA ILE A 119 12.05 5.88 -2.17
C ILE A 119 12.28 6.31 -3.63
N SER A 120 11.52 5.74 -4.54
CA SER A 120 11.64 6.10 -5.95
C SER A 120 10.94 7.43 -6.24
N THR A 121 11.63 8.31 -6.97
CA THR A 121 11.07 9.56 -7.48
C THR A 121 10.73 9.48 -8.98
N GLY A 122 10.78 8.27 -9.57
CA GLY A 122 10.52 8.07 -11.00
C GLY A 122 9.04 8.17 -11.39
N GLY A 123 8.12 8.11 -10.42
CA GLY A 123 6.69 8.20 -10.65
C GLY A 123 6.21 7.14 -11.64
N GLY A 124 5.75 7.57 -12.82
CA GLY A 124 5.33 6.68 -13.90
C GLY A 124 6.45 5.73 -14.37
N ALA A 125 7.70 6.20 -14.44
CA ALA A 125 8.82 5.35 -14.87
C ALA A 125 9.05 4.16 -13.92
N SER A 126 8.89 4.37 -12.61
CA SER A 126 9.00 3.31 -11.60
C SER A 126 7.88 2.28 -11.75
N LEU A 127 6.67 2.72 -12.10
CA LEU A 127 5.54 1.84 -12.35
C LEU A 127 5.73 1.03 -13.64
N GLU A 128 6.13 1.68 -14.74
CA GLU A 128 6.43 1.02 -16.02
C GLU A 128 7.54 -0.04 -15.86
N PHE A 129 8.58 0.26 -15.07
CA PHE A 129 9.60 -0.71 -14.71
C PHE A 129 9.03 -1.92 -13.95
N LEU A 130 8.16 -1.69 -12.96
CA LEU A 130 7.50 -2.75 -12.19
C LEU A 130 6.49 -3.56 -13.02
N GLU A 131 5.93 -2.97 -14.08
CA GLU A 131 5.11 -3.66 -15.08
C GLU A 131 5.95 -4.57 -16.00
N GLY A 132 7.28 -4.44 -15.96
CA GLY A 132 8.22 -5.21 -16.76
C GLY A 132 8.43 -4.64 -18.17
N LEU A 133 8.13 -3.35 -18.36
CA LEU A 133 8.38 -2.65 -19.62
C LEU A 133 9.85 -2.26 -19.75
N GLU A 134 10.34 -2.25 -20.99
CA GLU A 134 11.65 -1.69 -21.29
C GLU A 134 11.55 -0.17 -21.31
N LEU A 135 12.29 0.49 -20.42
CA LEU A 135 12.37 1.95 -20.38
C LEU A 135 13.38 2.44 -21.42
N PRO A 136 12.99 3.27 -22.41
CA PRO A 136 13.92 3.72 -23.45
C PRO A 136 15.16 4.46 -22.91
N GLY A 137 14.98 5.19 -21.80
CA GLY A 137 16.07 5.89 -21.10
C GLY A 137 17.10 4.94 -20.48
N ASP A 138 16.69 3.75 -20.06
CA ASP A 138 17.59 2.73 -19.50
C ASP A 138 18.19 1.88 -20.63
N ALA A 139 17.38 1.48 -21.61
CA ALA A 139 17.81 0.63 -22.72
C ALA A 139 18.99 1.21 -23.51
N CYS A 140 18.97 2.52 -23.77
CA CYS A 140 20.07 3.20 -24.48
C CYS A 140 21.38 3.27 -23.70
N LEU A 141 21.40 2.91 -22.41
CA LEU A 141 22.61 2.85 -21.58
C LEU A 141 23.23 1.44 -21.52
N LEU A 142 22.48 0.40 -21.89
CA LEU A 142 22.90 -1.00 -21.79
C LEU A 142 23.89 -1.43 -22.88
N ASP A 143 24.13 -0.59 -23.90
CA ASP A 143 25.11 -0.82 -24.97
C ASP A 143 26.58 -0.63 -24.53
N LYS A 144 26.86 -0.54 -23.23
CA LYS A 144 28.21 -0.36 -22.66
C LYS A 144 28.61 -1.43 -21.67
#